data_AF-A0A315DAN4-F1
#
_entry.id   AF-A0A315DAN4-F1
#
_cell.length_a   1.000
_cell.length_b   1.000
_cell.length_c   1.000
_cell.angle_alpha   90.00
_cell.angle_beta   90.00
_cell.angle_gamma   90.00
#
_symmetry.space_group_name_H-M   'P 1'
#
loop_
_entity.id
_entity.type
_entity.pdbx_description
1 polymer ?
#
loop_
_entity_poly.entity_id
_entity_poly.type
_entity_poly.pdbx_seq_one_letter_code
_entity_poly.pdbx_strand_id
1 'polypeptide(L)' 'MLPCFFELLTFKSLPLSGGSSFAPFAIDEDPRTSALLRQLSEVDAWLKGQAHKLATAEEALAVQELVEAMLAGQA' A
#
# COMPACT_ATOMS: atom_id res chain seq x y z
N MET A 1 -12.32 -13.23 -12.50
CA MET A 1 -13.07 -12.02 -12.09
C MET A 1 -12.72 -11.78 -10.62
N LEU A 2 -11.52 -11.26 -10.37
CA LEU A 2 -10.93 -11.25 -9.02
C LEU A 2 -11.36 -10.02 -8.21
N PRO A 3 -11.92 -10.21 -7.00
CA PRO A 3 -12.07 -9.14 -6.02
C PRO A 3 -10.75 -9.01 -5.25
N CYS A 4 -9.71 -8.45 -5.87
CA CYS A 4 -8.44 -8.12 -5.21
C CYS A 4 -8.33 -6.62 -4.88
N PHE A 5 -9.45 -5.91 -4.74
CA PHE A 5 -9.46 -4.54 -4.24
C PHE A 5 -9.27 -4.57 -2.71
N PHE A 6 -8.01 -4.80 -2.35
CA PHE A 6 -7.40 -4.90 -1.04
C PHE A 6 -8.02 -3.93 -0.01
N GLU A 7 -8.49 -4.46 1.11
CA GLU A 7 -8.95 -3.70 2.28
C GLU A 7 -7.81 -2.82 2.84
N LEU A 8 -7.66 -1.61 2.31
CA LEU A 8 -6.64 -0.65 2.76
C LEU A 8 -7.04 0.13 4.02
N LEU A 9 -8.25 -0.12 4.57
CA LEU A 9 -8.88 0.72 5.59
C LEU A 9 -8.60 0.28 7.05
N THR A 10 -8.07 -0.92 7.27
CA THR A 10 -8.00 -1.55 8.61
C THR A 10 -6.78 -1.13 9.46
N PHE A 11 -5.96 -0.15 9.03
CA PHE A 11 -4.67 0.18 9.68
C PHE A 11 -4.68 1.35 10.69
N LYS A 12 -5.81 2.05 10.90
CA LYS A 12 -5.82 3.33 11.67
C LYS A 12 -5.53 3.20 13.18
N SER A 13 -5.49 2.00 13.76
CA SER A 13 -5.40 1.83 15.22
C SER A 13 -4.55 0.64 15.67
N LEU A 14 -3.44 0.37 15.00
CA LEU A 14 -2.55 -0.70 15.43
C LEU A 14 -1.79 -0.29 16.70
N PRO A 15 -1.90 -1.04 17.80
CA PRO A 15 -1.00 -0.84 18.93
C PRO A 15 0.42 -1.26 18.52
N LEU A 16 1.41 -0.45 18.88
CA LEU A 16 2.82 -0.74 18.63
C LEU A 16 3.43 -1.37 19.89
N SER A 17 4.25 -2.40 19.72
CA SER A 17 5.08 -2.95 20.80
C SER A 17 6.53 -2.54 20.59
N GLY A 18 7.12 -1.86 21.57
CA GLY A 18 8.56 -1.57 21.63
C GLY A 18 9.37 -2.64 22.36
N GLY A 19 8.88 -3.89 22.42
CA GLY A 19 9.42 -4.95 23.28
C GLY A 19 8.69 -5.11 24.62
N SER A 20 7.50 -4.53 24.76
CA SER A 20 6.63 -4.61 25.95
C SER A 20 5.14 -4.72 25.54
N SER A 21 4.22 -4.60 26.50
CA SER A 21 2.78 -4.66 26.22
C SER A 21 2.37 -3.63 25.18
N PHE A 22 1.53 -4.07 24.22
CA PHE A 22 0.88 -3.23 23.24
C PHE A 22 0.18 -2.03 23.91
N ALA A 23 0.53 -0.81 23.49
CA ALA A 23 -0.06 0.42 23.99
C ALA A 23 -0.50 1.33 22.84
N PRO A 24 -1.56 2.15 23.02
CA PRO A 24 -1.94 3.15 22.03
C PRO A 24 -0.80 4.16 21.82
N PHE A 25 -0.37 4.34 20.58
CA PHE A 25 0.58 5.38 20.20
C PHE A 25 -0.19 6.56 19.58
N ALA A 26 0.03 7.77 20.09
CA ALA A 26 -0.56 8.98 19.54
C ALA A 26 0.22 9.40 18.29
N ILE A 27 -0.42 9.34 17.13
CA ILE A 27 0.15 9.84 15.88
C ILE A 27 -0.39 11.25 15.66
N ASP A 28 0.49 12.25 15.59
CA ASP A 28 0.14 13.68 15.44
C ASP A 28 -0.46 13.98 14.04
N GLU A 29 -0.06 13.18 13.04
CA GLU A 29 -0.60 13.21 11.68
C GLU A 29 -0.91 11.79 11.22
N ASP A 30 -2.08 11.55 10.62
CA ASP A 30 -2.40 10.24 10.03
C ASP A 30 -1.47 10.01 8.84
N PRO A 31 -0.49 9.09 8.92
CA PRO A 31 0.52 8.90 7.88
C PRO A 31 -0.11 8.42 6.56
N ARG A 32 -1.37 7.97 6.59
CA ARG A 32 -2.14 7.63 5.39
C ARG A 32 -2.50 8.87 4.58
N THR A 33 -2.67 10.03 5.21
CA THR A 33 -3.00 11.27 4.51
C THR A 33 -1.84 11.70 3.62
N SER A 34 -0.63 11.77 4.17
CA SER A 34 0.57 12.16 3.42
C SER A 34 0.97 11.09 2.38
N ALA A 35 0.83 9.80 2.71
CA ALA A 35 1.08 8.71 1.77
C ALA A 35 0.09 8.71 0.59
N LEU A 36 -1.21 8.85 0.87
CA LEU A 36 -2.25 8.90 -0.16
C LEU A 36 -2.10 10.12 -1.06
N LEU A 37 -1.82 11.30 -0.49
CA LEU A 37 -1.56 12.52 -1.27
C LEU A 37 -0.39 12.32 -2.22
N ARG A 38 0.69 11.67 -1.76
CA ARG A 38 1.83 11.32 -2.62
C ARG A 38 1.41 10.38 -3.74
N GLN A 39 0.65 9.32 -3.46
CA GLN A 39 0.16 8.40 -4.49
C GLN A 39 -0.74 9.10 -5.52
N LEU A 40 -1.67 9.95 -5.08
CA LEU A 40 -2.54 10.73 -5.95
C LEU A 40 -1.76 11.73 -6.82
N SER A 41 -0.67 12.30 -6.30
CA SER A 41 0.19 13.20 -7.08
C SER A 41 0.91 12.47 -8.23
N GLU A 42 1.30 11.21 -8.02
CA GLU A 42 1.90 10.39 -9.08
C GLU A 42 0.87 9.96 -10.13
N VAL A 43 -0.40 9.74 -9.72
CA VAL A 43 -1.52 9.49 -10.65
C VAL A 43 -1.83 10.71 -11.50
N ASP A 44 -1.86 11.90 -10.90
CA ASP A 44 -2.04 13.15 -11.65
C ASP A 44 -0.92 13.38 -12.67
N ALA A 45 0.34 13.13 -12.29
CA ALA A 45 1.48 13.18 -13.22
C ALA A 45 1.32 12.19 -14.38
N TRP A 46 0.89 10.95 -14.10
CA TRP A 46 0.62 9.94 -15.12
C TRP A 46 -0.45 10.38 -16.12
N LEU A 47 -1.59 10.88 -15.64
CA LEU A 47 -2.68 11.35 -16.50
C LEU A 47 -2.27 12.52 -17.40
N LYS A 48 -1.29 13.32 -16.98
CA LYS A 48 -0.71 14.43 -17.74
C LYS A 48 0.41 14.01 -18.69
N GLY A 49 0.79 12.72 -18.71
CA GLY A 49 1.92 12.22 -19.49
C GLY A 49 3.28 12.74 -19.00
N GLN A 50 3.37 13.13 -17.72
CA GLN A 50 4.60 13.58 -17.08
C GLN A 50 5.36 12.39 -16.50
N ALA A 51 6.63 12.59 -16.16
CA ALA A 51 7.41 11.58 -15.44
C ALA A 51 6.75 11.28 -14.08
N HIS A 52 6.54 10.00 -13.79
CA HIS A 52 5.90 9.51 -12.55
C HIS A 52 6.61 8.25 -12.05
N LYS A 53 6.31 7.86 -10.81
CA LYS A 53 6.88 6.69 -10.13
C LYS A 53 5.92 5.51 -10.00
N LEU A 54 4.73 5.60 -10.58
CA LEU A 54 3.81 4.46 -10.65
C LEU A 54 4.45 3.31 -11.44
N ALA A 55 4.29 2.09 -10.94
CA ALA A 55 4.73 0.87 -11.59
C ALA A 55 4.06 0.71 -12.96
N THR A 56 4.76 0.12 -13.93
CA THR A 56 4.15 -0.25 -15.21
C THR A 56 3.17 -1.41 -15.03
N ALA A 57 2.37 -1.68 -16.07
CA ALA A 57 1.45 -2.81 -16.05
C ALA A 57 2.19 -4.15 -15.92
N GLU A 58 3.37 -4.29 -16.55
CA GLU A 58 4.20 -5.48 -16.45
C GLU A 58 4.78 -5.65 -15.05
N GLU A 59 5.28 -4.58 -14.44
CA GLU A 59 5.80 -4.61 -13.07
C GLU A 59 4.70 -4.96 -12.05
N ALA A 60 3.51 -4.37 -12.21
CA ALA A 60 2.35 -4.68 -11.37
C ALA A 60 1.91 -6.15 -11.52
N LEU A 61 1.92 -6.68 -12.74
CA LEU A 61 1.59 -8.08 -13.00
C LEU A 61 2.62 -9.03 -12.34
N ALA A 62 3.91 -8.73 -12.46
CA ALA A 62 4.96 -9.55 -11.83
C ALA A 62 4.80 -9.63 -10.31
N VAL A 63 4.41 -8.53 -9.66
CA VAL A 63 4.11 -8.52 -8.21
C VAL A 63 2.86 -9.33 -7.90
N GLN A 64 1.81 -9.24 -8.72
CA GLN A 64 0.59 -10.04 -8.54
C GLN A 64 0.88 -11.54 -8.62
N GLU A 65 1.64 -11.97 -9.63
CA GLU A 65 2.04 -13.38 -9.80
C GLU A 65 2.89 -13.87 -8.61
N LEU A 66 3.81 -13.03 -8.12
CA LEU A 66 4.61 -13.36 -6.93
C LEU A 66 3.72 -13.56 -5.69
N VAL A 67 2.79 -12.64 -5.43
CA VAL A 67 1.88 -12.75 -4.27
C VAL A 67 0.97 -13.96 -4.43
N GLU A 68 0.47 -14.24 -5.62
CA GLU A 68 -0.33 -15.44 -5.89
C GLU A 68 0.45 -16.72 -5.65
N ALA A 69 1.72 -16.78 -6.07
CA ALA A 69 2.60 -17.91 -5.77
C ALA A 69 2.84 -18.06 -4.26
N MET A 70 3.03 -16.96 -3.53
CA MET A 70 3.16 -16.99 -2.07
C MET A 70 1.90 -17.53 -1.39
N LEU A 71 0.72 -17.09 -1.82
CA LEU A 71 -0.57 -17.55 -1.29
C LEU A 71 -0.87 -19.01 -1.64
N ALA A 72 -0.38 -19.48 -2.78
CA ALA A 72 -0.45 -20.89 -3.18
C ALA A 72 0.58 -21.78 -2.47
N GLY A 73 1.51 -21.21 -1.69
CA GLY A 73 2.61 -21.94 -1.03
C GLY A 73 3.69 -22.42 -2.01
N GLN A 74 3.85 -21.72 -3.13
CA GLN A 74 4.76 -22.06 -4.23
C GLN A 74 5.96 -21.11 -4.34
N ALA A 75 6.07 -20.14 -3.43
CA ALA A 75 7.14 -19.14 -3.39
C ALA A 75 8.33 -19.58 -2.53
#